data_AF-A0A1J0GFA4-F1
#
_entry.id   AF-A0A1J0GFA4-F1
#
_cell.length_a   1.000
_cell.length_b   1.000
_cell.length_c   1.000
_cell.angle_alpha   90.00
_cell.angle_beta   90.00
_cell.angle_gamma   90.00
#
_symmetry.space_group_name_H-M   'P 1'
#
loop_
_entity.id
_entity.type
_entity.pdbx_description
1 polymer ?
#
loop_
_entity_poly.entity_id
_entity_poly.type
_entity_poly.pdbx_seq_one_letter_code
_entity_poly.pdbx_strand_id
1 'polypeptide(L)'
;MEIAIEFLILKLIGYYLLGSFRFNFNKIALPVGFIAYLVFFRPKINKPVKKALASLGLFVFICGLLIPVIQKSYFERQRVVNASSNNIFTINLKRDHNAIKHKLGINESTKIEDFVASFEKSGAIKELRYEFLTNDNKGIVLYNVNFSSDKNQYIINTTKVSEWVQYDRLITEEQFFYALKYLDLKKVKPKVEYPYYSIRCSGDCTSSSWNAQDSNNFLITDKGINKLNNKDLPVNGYTFWIYGNTTSYGDSYKSYILPIPK
;
A
#
# COMPACT_ATOMS: atom_id res chain seq x y z
N MET A 1 48.39 31.36 32.13
CA MET A 1 47.62 30.13 32.46
C MET A 1 46.11 30.36 32.30
N GLU A 2 45.62 31.59 32.50
CA GLU A 2 44.20 31.96 32.39
C GLU A 2 43.58 31.80 30.99
N ILE A 3 44.29 32.15 29.92
CA ILE A 3 43.79 32.05 28.53
C ILE A 3 43.42 30.60 28.12
N ALA A 4 44.02 29.60 28.79
CA ALA A 4 43.74 28.19 28.49
C ALA A 4 42.35 27.74 28.98
N ILE A 5 41.83 28.37 30.03
CA ILE A 5 40.55 28.08 30.67
C ILE A 5 39.42 28.84 29.96
N GLU A 6 39.68 30.07 29.50
CA GLU A 6 38.70 31.01 28.91
C GLU A 6 37.91 30.45 27.72
N PHE A 7 38.46 29.47 27.00
CA PHE A 7 37.79 28.85 25.84
C PHE A 7 37.57 27.34 26.00
N LEU A 8 37.58 26.82 27.23
CA LEU A 8 37.40 25.39 27.47
C LEU A 8 36.07 24.89 26.90
N ILE A 9 34.95 25.57 27.21
CA ILE A 9 33.62 25.21 26.73
C ILE A 9 33.55 25.22 25.19
N LEU A 10 34.08 26.27 24.57
CA LEU A 10 34.10 26.38 23.11
C LEU A 10 34.91 25.25 22.45
N LYS A 11 36.06 24.89 23.04
CA LYS A 11 36.85 23.74 22.56
C LYS A 11 36.05 22.44 22.68
N LEU A 12 35.35 22.23 23.78
CA LEU A 12 34.51 21.04 23.99
C LEU A 12 33.37 20.96 22.96
N ILE A 13 32.66 22.07 22.72
CA ILE A 13 31.65 22.19 21.66
C ILE A 13 32.27 21.87 20.29
N GLY A 14 33.46 22.40 20.01
CA GLY A 14 34.19 22.13 18.76
C GLY A 14 34.46 20.64 18.55
N TYR A 15 34.89 19.90 19.57
CA TYR A 15 35.10 18.44 19.46
C TYR A 15 33.80 17.67 19.23
N TYR A 16 32.70 18.08 19.86
CA TYR A 16 31.38 17.49 19.60
C TYR A 16 30.93 17.75 18.15
N LEU A 17 30.98 19.00 17.69
CA LEU A 17 30.61 19.38 16.33
C LEU A 17 31.46 18.66 15.29
N LEU A 18 32.76 18.54 15.55
CA LEU A 18 33.69 17.81 14.70
C LEU A 18 33.29 16.33 14.58
N GLY A 19 32.85 15.71 15.68
CA GLY A 19 32.33 14.34 15.66
C GLY A 19 31.02 14.18 14.89
N SER A 20 30.10 15.14 15.02
CA SER A 20 28.78 15.08 14.37
C SER A 20 28.77 15.59 12.93
N PHE A 21 29.87 16.21 12.47
CA PHE A 21 29.92 16.85 11.17
C PHE A 21 29.76 15.84 10.04
N ARG A 22 28.73 16.08 9.24
CA ARG A 22 28.30 15.26 8.12
C ARG A 22 28.66 15.94 6.82
N PHE A 23 29.38 15.23 5.96
CA PHE A 23 29.54 15.60 4.56
C PHE A 23 28.65 14.73 3.69
N ASN A 24 27.78 15.34 2.88
CA ASN A 24 26.92 14.61 1.95
C ASN A 24 27.56 14.58 0.57
N PHE A 25 27.87 13.40 0.08
CA PHE A 25 28.31 13.18 -1.29
C PHE A 25 27.31 12.26 -1.99
N ASN A 26 26.53 12.81 -2.93
CA ASN A 26 25.37 12.15 -3.52
C ASN A 26 24.39 11.65 -2.44
N LYS A 27 24.13 10.34 -2.39
CA LYS A 27 23.24 9.69 -1.42
C LYS A 27 23.96 9.16 -0.18
N ILE A 28 25.28 9.37 -0.08
CA ILE A 28 26.11 8.83 1.00
C ILE A 28 26.51 9.95 1.95
N ALA A 29 26.24 9.75 3.23
CA ALA A 29 26.68 10.63 4.30
C ALA A 29 27.99 10.10 4.89
N LEU A 30 29.05 10.91 4.83
CA LEU A 30 30.38 10.56 5.33
C LEU A 30 30.68 11.34 6.63
N PRO A 31 31.25 10.69 7.66
CA PRO A 31 31.63 11.34 8.92
C PRO A 31 32.97 12.08 8.79
N VAL A 32 33.10 12.98 7.81
CA VAL A 32 34.36 13.65 7.46
C VAL A 32 34.94 14.42 8.63
N GLY A 33 34.11 15.03 9.49
CA GLY A 33 34.64 15.72 10.67
C GLY A 33 35.27 14.77 11.67
N PHE A 34 34.68 13.58 11.89
CA PHE A 34 35.31 12.58 12.75
C PHE A 34 36.61 12.05 12.15
N ILE A 35 36.69 11.90 10.82
CA ILE A 35 37.94 11.57 10.13
C ILE A 35 38.98 12.68 10.35
N ALA A 36 38.60 13.95 10.19
CA ALA A 36 39.47 15.09 10.46
C ALA A 36 39.92 15.14 11.93
N TYR A 37 39.05 14.78 12.87
CA TYR A 37 39.41 14.59 14.28
C TYR A 37 40.52 13.56 14.45
N LEU A 38 40.40 12.40 13.78
CA LEU A 38 41.38 11.33 13.86
C LEU A 38 42.72 11.68 13.20
N VAL A 39 42.75 12.52 12.17
CA VAL A 39 43.97 12.85 11.42
C VAL A 39 44.64 14.12 11.95
N PHE A 40 43.89 15.21 12.13
CA PHE A 40 44.44 16.55 12.37
C PHE A 40 44.24 17.06 13.80
N PHE A 41 43.13 16.71 14.47
CA PHE A 41 42.73 17.38 15.73
C PHE A 41 42.89 16.53 17.00
N ARG A 42 43.80 15.54 17.00
CA ARG A 42 44.04 14.69 18.18
C ARG A 42 44.47 15.51 19.41
N PRO A 43 43.70 15.51 20.51
CA PRO A 43 43.98 16.36 21.67
C PRO A 43 45.18 15.85 22.48
N LYS A 44 46.09 16.77 22.81
CA LYS A 44 47.20 16.52 23.75
C LYS A 44 46.82 16.79 25.22
N ILE A 45 45.95 17.78 25.46
CA ILE A 45 45.46 18.20 26.79
C ILE A 45 43.96 17.90 26.91
N ASN A 46 43.51 17.40 28.06
CA ASN A 46 42.14 16.95 28.33
C ASN A 46 41.66 15.88 27.34
N LYS A 47 42.58 14.99 26.95
CA LYS A 47 42.36 13.94 25.95
C LYS A 47 41.12 13.08 26.23
N PRO A 48 40.84 12.61 27.46
CA PRO A 48 39.66 11.77 27.71
C PRO A 48 38.36 12.49 27.37
N VAL A 49 38.19 13.72 27.85
CA VAL A 49 36.94 14.50 27.68
C VAL A 49 36.72 14.86 26.20
N LYS A 50 37.75 15.35 25.52
CA LYS A 50 37.66 15.74 24.10
C LYS A 50 37.42 14.55 23.18
N LYS A 51 38.03 13.39 23.48
CA LYS A 51 37.74 12.14 22.79
C LYS A 51 36.30 11.70 23.01
N ALA A 52 35.81 11.75 24.25
CA ALA A 52 34.42 11.41 24.55
C ALA A 52 33.43 12.27 23.78
N LEU A 53 33.68 13.59 23.67
CA LEU A 53 32.82 14.50 22.89
C LEU A 53 32.86 14.24 21.39
N ALA A 54 34.04 14.01 20.80
CA ALA A 54 34.14 13.61 19.40
C ALA A 54 33.43 12.27 19.13
N SER A 55 33.54 11.30 20.05
CA SER A 55 32.81 10.04 19.96
C SER A 55 31.30 10.22 20.15
N LEU A 56 30.84 11.12 21.03
CA LEU A 56 29.44 11.46 21.20
C LEU A 56 28.86 12.12 19.95
N GLY A 57 29.60 13.03 19.32
CA GLY A 57 29.23 13.62 18.04
C GLY A 57 29.09 12.56 16.95
N LEU A 58 30.04 11.62 16.86
CA LEU A 58 29.97 10.49 15.92
C LEU A 58 28.74 9.62 16.19
N PHE A 59 28.43 9.35 17.47
CA PHE A 59 27.23 8.61 17.83
C PHE A 59 25.95 9.32 17.35
N VAL A 60 25.85 10.63 17.55
CA VAL A 60 24.72 11.43 17.04
C VAL A 60 24.63 11.36 15.51
N PHE A 61 25.77 11.42 14.82
CA PHE A 61 25.82 11.22 13.37
C PHE A 61 25.26 9.85 12.97
N ILE A 62 25.69 8.76 13.63
CA ILE A 62 25.20 7.40 13.37
C ILE A 62 23.70 7.30 13.63
N CYS A 63 23.20 7.83 14.75
CA CYS A 63 21.77 7.89 15.04
C CYS A 63 21.01 8.62 13.91
N GLY A 64 21.55 9.74 13.42
CA GLY A 64 21.00 10.48 12.30
C GLY A 64 20.86 9.65 11.01
N LEU A 65 21.76 8.70 10.76
CA LEU A 65 21.67 7.77 9.63
C LEU A 65 20.60 6.70 9.84
N LEU A 66 20.40 6.25 11.09
CA LEU A 66 19.46 5.20 11.43
C LEU A 66 18.01 5.67 11.50
N ILE A 67 17.75 6.93 11.87
CA ILE A 67 16.40 7.50 11.97
C ILE A 67 15.54 7.21 10.73
N PRO A 68 15.95 7.53 9.48
CA PRO A 68 15.11 7.27 8.31
C PRO A 68 14.89 5.76 8.08
N VAL A 69 15.87 4.92 8.39
CA VAL A 69 15.74 3.44 8.28
C VAL A 69 14.71 2.91 9.28
N ILE A 70 14.78 3.37 10.52
CA ILE A 70 13.85 3.00 11.58
C ILE A 70 12.44 3.50 11.25
N GLN A 71 12.31 4.75 10.81
CA GLN A 71 11.02 5.33 10.41
C GLN A 71 10.39 4.55 9.25
N LYS A 72 11.19 4.20 8.22
CA LYS A 72 10.72 3.39 7.10
C LYS A 72 10.28 2.01 7.58
N SER A 73 11.12 1.30 8.34
CA SER A 73 10.81 -0.03 8.87
C SER A 73 9.57 -0.04 9.76
N TYR A 74 9.43 0.95 10.64
CA TYR A 74 8.25 1.10 11.49
C TYR A 74 6.98 1.38 10.67
N PHE A 75 7.08 2.23 9.64
CA PHE A 75 5.96 2.57 8.78
C PHE A 75 5.50 1.35 7.97
N GLU A 76 6.44 0.69 7.29
CA GLU A 76 6.25 -0.45 6.39
C GLU A 76 6.01 -1.78 7.11
N ARG A 77 6.01 -1.78 8.45
CA ARG A 77 5.76 -2.99 9.23
C ARG A 77 4.43 -3.64 8.83
N GLN A 78 4.49 -4.95 8.68
CA GLN A 78 3.32 -5.77 8.41
C GLN A 78 2.31 -5.65 9.56
N ARG A 79 1.02 -5.56 9.20
CA ARG A 79 -0.08 -5.54 10.15
C ARG A 79 -1.05 -6.67 9.84
N VAL A 80 -1.79 -7.10 10.85
CA VAL A 80 -2.72 -8.22 10.75
C VAL A 80 -4.08 -7.81 11.30
N VAL A 81 -5.15 -8.21 10.60
CA VAL A 81 -6.54 -7.97 10.99
C VAL A 81 -7.33 -9.27 10.76
N ASN A 82 -8.17 -9.66 11.72
CA ASN A 82 -9.02 -10.84 11.57
C ASN A 82 -10.09 -10.59 10.50
N ALA A 83 -10.33 -11.60 9.65
CA ALA A 83 -11.40 -11.54 8.68
C ALA A 83 -12.74 -11.93 9.30
N SER A 84 -13.81 -11.39 8.71
CA SER A 84 -15.18 -11.73 9.08
C SER A 84 -15.54 -13.20 8.86
N SER A 85 -14.97 -13.81 7.83
CA SER A 85 -15.23 -15.17 7.39
C SER A 85 -14.13 -15.62 6.42
N ASN A 86 -13.93 -16.93 6.32
CA ASN A 86 -13.09 -17.57 5.31
C ASN A 86 -13.88 -18.04 4.08
N ASN A 87 -15.15 -17.67 3.99
CA ASN A 87 -16.04 -18.01 2.88
C ASN A 87 -16.52 -16.76 2.15
N ILE A 88 -16.33 -16.70 0.83
CA ILE A 88 -16.63 -15.54 0.00
C ILE A 88 -18.12 -15.14 0.02
N PHE A 89 -19.01 -16.09 0.31
CA PHE A 89 -20.45 -15.83 0.33
C PHE A 89 -20.93 -15.22 1.65
N THR A 90 -20.12 -15.28 2.70
CA THR A 90 -20.47 -14.76 4.04
C THR A 90 -19.49 -13.70 4.53
N ILE A 91 -18.36 -13.54 3.86
CA ILE A 91 -17.39 -12.49 4.15
C ILE A 91 -17.99 -11.11 3.91
N ASN A 92 -17.74 -10.19 4.84
CA ASN A 92 -18.16 -8.80 4.74
C ASN A 92 -16.94 -7.92 4.45
N LEU A 93 -16.58 -7.83 3.16
CA LEU A 93 -15.39 -7.10 2.71
C LEU A 93 -15.42 -5.62 3.12
N LYS A 94 -16.60 -4.97 3.13
CA LYS A 94 -16.73 -3.57 3.56
C LYS A 94 -16.40 -3.41 5.04
N ARG A 95 -16.94 -4.29 5.90
CA ARG A 95 -16.66 -4.28 7.34
C ARG A 95 -15.18 -4.55 7.60
N ASP A 96 -14.62 -5.55 6.91
CA ASP A 96 -13.23 -5.94 7.07
C ASP A 96 -12.27 -4.84 6.61
N HIS A 97 -12.58 -4.17 5.49
CA HIS A 97 -11.84 -3.00 5.02
C HIS A 97 -11.88 -1.85 6.02
N ASN A 98 -13.04 -1.55 6.61
CA ASN A 98 -13.15 -0.53 7.66
C ASN A 98 -12.34 -0.90 8.91
N ALA A 99 -12.29 -2.17 9.30
CA ALA A 99 -11.44 -2.65 10.39
C ALA A 99 -9.95 -2.48 10.06
N ILE A 100 -9.56 -2.71 8.80
CA ILE A 100 -8.21 -2.46 8.30
C ILE A 100 -7.87 -0.97 8.39
N LYS A 101 -8.73 -0.07 7.89
CA LYS A 101 -8.55 1.39 8.00
C LYS A 101 -8.38 1.83 9.44
N HIS A 102 -9.26 1.38 10.33
CA HIS A 102 -9.18 1.68 11.76
C HIS A 102 -7.86 1.19 12.39
N LYS A 103 -7.41 -0.05 12.08
CA LYS A 103 -6.13 -0.59 12.56
C LYS A 103 -4.92 0.22 12.07
N LEU A 104 -5.03 0.82 10.89
CA LEU A 104 -4.00 1.63 10.25
C LEU A 104 -4.06 3.11 10.65
N GLY A 105 -5.16 3.56 11.27
CA GLY A 105 -5.40 4.98 11.57
C GLY A 105 -5.70 5.83 10.33
N ILE A 106 -6.31 5.22 9.31
CA ILE A 106 -6.71 5.87 8.05
C ILE A 106 -8.11 6.45 8.22
N ASN A 107 -8.24 7.77 8.05
CA ASN A 107 -9.53 8.48 8.16
C ASN A 107 -10.01 8.99 6.80
N GLU A 108 -9.09 9.16 5.86
CA GLU A 108 -9.33 9.60 4.50
C GLU A 108 -10.06 8.54 3.65
N SER A 109 -10.67 8.98 2.56
CA SER A 109 -11.22 8.07 1.55
C SER A 109 -10.09 7.31 0.87
N THR A 110 -10.27 6.01 0.67
CA THR A 110 -9.35 5.19 -0.10
C THR A 110 -9.89 4.98 -1.51
N LYS A 111 -8.99 4.63 -2.44
CA LYS A 111 -9.33 4.18 -3.79
C LYS A 111 -8.74 2.79 -4.02
N ILE A 112 -9.48 1.92 -4.68
CA ILE A 112 -9.04 0.54 -4.96
C ILE A 112 -8.25 0.54 -6.27
N GLU A 113 -7.12 -0.15 -6.28
CA GLU A 113 -6.24 -0.30 -7.46
C GLU A 113 -6.49 -1.62 -8.18
N ASP A 114 -6.45 -2.73 -7.44
CA ASP A 114 -6.68 -4.07 -7.96
C ASP A 114 -7.41 -4.87 -6.89
N PHE A 115 -8.31 -5.73 -7.34
CA PHE A 115 -9.03 -6.66 -6.49
C PHE A 115 -9.12 -8.01 -7.20
N VAL A 116 -8.75 -9.06 -6.49
CA VAL A 116 -8.89 -10.44 -6.95
C VAL A 116 -9.41 -11.30 -5.80
N ALA A 117 -10.48 -12.04 -6.06
CA ALA A 117 -10.92 -13.11 -5.18
C ALA A 117 -11.21 -14.38 -5.99
N SER A 118 -10.59 -15.49 -5.61
CA SER A 118 -10.79 -16.82 -6.19
C SER A 118 -11.34 -17.76 -5.14
N PHE A 119 -12.38 -18.52 -5.50
CA PHE A 119 -13.15 -19.32 -4.54
C PHE A 119 -13.71 -20.60 -5.16
N GLU A 120 -13.86 -21.62 -4.33
CA GLU A 120 -14.48 -22.88 -4.72
C GLU A 120 -16.02 -22.78 -4.79
N LYS A 121 -16.67 -23.81 -5.32
CA LYS A 121 -18.14 -23.90 -5.33
C LYS A 121 -18.76 -23.79 -3.93
N SER A 122 -18.08 -24.29 -2.91
CA SER A 122 -18.47 -24.18 -1.49
C SER A 122 -18.42 -22.73 -0.97
N GLY A 123 -17.73 -21.84 -1.68
CA GLY A 123 -17.38 -20.49 -1.25
C GLY A 123 -16.09 -20.40 -0.47
N ALA A 124 -15.40 -21.53 -0.22
CA ALA A 124 -14.08 -21.51 0.41
C ALA A 124 -13.12 -20.62 -0.42
N ILE A 125 -12.52 -19.64 0.26
CA ILE A 125 -11.63 -18.67 -0.38
C ILE A 125 -10.28 -19.35 -0.62
N LYS A 126 -9.86 -19.41 -1.88
CA LYS A 126 -8.52 -19.86 -2.29
C LYS A 126 -7.54 -18.70 -2.34
N GLU A 127 -8.03 -17.56 -2.79
CA GLU A 127 -7.28 -16.33 -2.88
C GLU A 127 -8.22 -15.16 -2.62
N LEU A 128 -7.77 -14.21 -1.83
CA LEU A 128 -8.39 -12.91 -1.72
C LEU A 128 -7.27 -11.90 -1.48
N ARG A 129 -7.03 -11.06 -2.46
CA ARG A 129 -6.07 -9.96 -2.37
C ARG A 129 -6.65 -8.71 -2.97
N TYR A 130 -6.31 -7.58 -2.40
CA TYR A 130 -6.66 -6.29 -2.97
C TYR A 130 -5.68 -5.22 -2.54
N GLU A 131 -5.57 -4.22 -3.42
CA GLU A 131 -4.70 -3.09 -3.25
C GLU A 131 -5.56 -1.82 -3.18
N PHE A 132 -5.23 -0.95 -2.23
CA PHE A 132 -5.87 0.36 -2.15
C PHE A 132 -4.85 1.44 -1.84
N LEU A 133 -5.18 2.68 -2.20
CA LEU A 133 -4.33 3.84 -1.98
C LEU A 133 -5.02 4.90 -1.15
N THR A 134 -4.21 5.59 -0.35
CA THR A 134 -4.52 6.90 0.19
C THR A 134 -3.63 7.94 -0.48
N ASN A 135 -4.13 9.16 -0.58
CA ASN A 135 -3.37 10.33 -1.04
C ASN A 135 -3.71 11.48 -0.09
N ASP A 136 -2.81 11.74 0.85
CA ASP A 136 -2.95 12.80 1.83
C ASP A 136 -1.78 13.79 1.74
N ASN A 137 -1.72 14.74 2.67
CA ASN A 137 -0.65 15.72 2.75
C ASN A 137 0.76 15.13 3.01
N LYS A 138 0.86 13.84 3.34
CA LYS A 138 2.13 13.10 3.54
C LYS A 138 2.52 12.28 2.30
N GLY A 139 1.73 12.36 1.23
CA GLY A 139 1.97 11.69 -0.04
C GLY A 139 1.05 10.49 -0.26
N ILE A 140 1.43 9.67 -1.24
CA ILE A 140 0.64 8.52 -1.65
C ILE A 140 1.14 7.26 -0.93
N VAL A 141 0.23 6.48 -0.38
CA VAL A 141 0.54 5.22 0.29
C VAL A 141 -0.26 4.09 -0.37
N LEU A 142 0.46 3.06 -0.80
CA LEU A 142 -0.11 1.80 -1.31
C LEU A 142 -0.24 0.79 -0.17
N TYR A 143 -1.42 0.19 -0.06
CA TYR A 143 -1.73 -0.85 0.91
C TYR A 143 -2.02 -2.15 0.17
N ASN A 144 -1.17 -3.16 0.37
CA ASN A 144 -1.33 -4.49 -0.17
C ASN A 144 -1.99 -5.39 0.88
N VAL A 145 -3.22 -5.80 0.64
CA VAL A 145 -4.00 -6.65 1.56
C VAL A 145 -4.09 -8.05 0.99
N ASN A 146 -3.57 -9.04 1.73
CA ASN A 146 -3.59 -10.45 1.35
C ASN A 146 -4.30 -11.26 2.42
N PHE A 147 -5.32 -12.01 2.04
CA PHE A 147 -6.03 -12.91 2.94
C PHE A 147 -5.29 -14.24 3.08
N SER A 148 -5.13 -14.69 4.32
CA SER A 148 -4.64 -16.02 4.67
C SER A 148 -5.83 -16.87 5.10
N SER A 149 -6.20 -17.85 4.27
CA SER A 149 -7.28 -18.82 4.54
C SER A 149 -7.05 -19.59 5.84
N ASP A 150 -5.82 -20.04 6.05
CA ASP A 150 -5.45 -20.91 7.17
C ASP A 150 -5.57 -20.19 8.52
N LYS A 151 -5.32 -18.88 8.52
CA LYS A 151 -5.37 -18.04 9.72
C LYS A 151 -6.65 -17.23 9.84
N ASN A 152 -7.49 -17.23 8.80
CA ASN A 152 -8.67 -16.38 8.67
C ASN A 152 -8.35 -14.89 8.96
N GLN A 153 -7.28 -14.38 8.36
CA GLN A 153 -6.70 -13.07 8.65
C GLN A 153 -6.22 -12.38 7.38
N TYR A 154 -6.30 -11.06 7.38
CA TYR A 154 -5.63 -10.22 6.40
C TYR A 154 -4.23 -9.87 6.88
N ILE A 155 -3.28 -9.99 5.97
CA ILE A 155 -1.90 -9.52 6.07
C ILE A 155 -1.80 -8.25 5.24
N ILE A 156 -1.42 -7.15 5.88
CA ILE A 156 -1.34 -5.83 5.26
C ILE A 156 0.11 -5.38 5.21
N ASN A 157 0.60 -5.12 4.00
CA ASN A 157 1.90 -4.49 3.76
C ASN A 157 1.68 -3.09 3.20
N THR A 158 2.47 -2.11 3.67
CA THR A 158 2.29 -0.70 3.32
C THR A 158 3.56 -0.15 2.69
N THR A 159 3.43 0.63 1.62
CA THR A 159 4.57 1.20 0.92
C THR A 159 4.28 2.66 0.55
N LYS A 160 5.24 3.56 0.81
CA LYS A 160 5.16 4.93 0.30
C LYS A 160 5.56 4.95 -1.17
N VAL A 161 4.75 5.58 -2.00
CA VAL A 161 5.03 5.75 -3.43
C VAL A 161 5.10 7.24 -3.74
N SER A 162 6.00 7.63 -4.64
CA SER A 162 6.20 9.05 -4.99
C SER A 162 5.05 9.59 -5.84
N GLU A 163 4.58 8.79 -6.78
CA GLU A 163 3.57 9.16 -7.76
C GLU A 163 2.70 7.94 -8.08
N TRP A 164 1.45 8.20 -8.46
CA TRP A 164 0.53 7.19 -8.93
C TRP A 164 -0.34 7.77 -10.05
N VAL A 165 0.10 7.62 -11.30
CA VAL A 165 -0.44 8.36 -12.46
C VAL A 165 -1.94 8.14 -12.66
N GLN A 166 -2.47 6.97 -12.32
CA GLN A 166 -3.91 6.68 -12.43
C GLN A 166 -4.75 7.04 -11.21
N TYR A 167 -4.18 7.59 -10.12
CA TYR A 167 -4.90 7.77 -8.84
C TYR A 167 -6.27 8.45 -8.98
N ASP A 168 -6.35 9.50 -9.79
CA ASP A 168 -7.59 10.27 -9.94
C ASP A 168 -8.71 9.47 -10.60
N ARG A 169 -8.36 8.47 -11.41
CA ARG A 169 -9.29 7.63 -12.16
C ARG A 169 -9.75 6.40 -11.39
N LEU A 170 -9.06 6.04 -10.31
CA LEU A 170 -9.37 4.83 -9.54
C LEU A 170 -10.76 4.87 -8.93
N ILE A 171 -11.39 3.70 -8.87
CA ILE A 171 -12.66 3.48 -8.17
C ILE A 171 -12.52 3.82 -6.69
N THR A 172 -13.45 4.62 -6.17
CA THR A 172 -13.51 4.91 -4.73
C THR A 172 -13.95 3.67 -3.94
N GLU A 173 -13.57 3.58 -2.67
CA GLU A 173 -14.04 2.48 -1.80
C GLU A 173 -15.58 2.39 -1.75
N GLU A 174 -16.27 3.53 -1.77
CA GLU A 174 -17.73 3.58 -1.76
C GLU A 174 -18.34 2.96 -3.02
N GLN A 175 -17.85 3.37 -4.20
CA GLN A 175 -18.27 2.81 -5.49
C GLN A 175 -17.96 1.32 -5.58
N PHE A 176 -16.78 0.90 -5.12
CA PHE A 176 -16.35 -0.49 -5.12
C PHE A 176 -17.28 -1.37 -4.27
N PHE A 177 -17.53 -1.00 -3.02
CA PHE A 177 -18.43 -1.76 -2.15
C PHE A 177 -19.90 -1.65 -2.56
N TYR A 178 -20.29 -0.55 -3.20
CA TYR A 178 -21.59 -0.44 -3.85
C TYR A 178 -21.74 -1.50 -4.95
N ALA A 179 -20.77 -1.63 -5.87
CA ALA A 179 -20.81 -2.66 -6.91
C ALA A 179 -20.87 -4.07 -6.33
N LEU A 180 -20.01 -4.39 -5.36
CA LEU A 180 -19.99 -5.71 -4.71
C LEU A 180 -21.31 -6.06 -4.03
N LYS A 181 -22.05 -5.10 -3.47
CA LYS A 181 -23.37 -5.33 -2.87
C LYS A 181 -24.38 -5.90 -3.86
N TYR A 182 -24.34 -5.48 -5.13
CA TYR A 182 -25.25 -5.96 -6.17
C TYR A 182 -24.74 -7.23 -6.86
N LEU A 183 -23.43 -7.50 -6.81
CA LEU A 183 -22.81 -8.72 -7.32
C LEU A 183 -23.00 -9.89 -6.33
N ASP A 184 -24.21 -10.45 -6.27
CA ASP A 184 -24.46 -11.70 -5.55
C ASP A 184 -23.72 -12.86 -6.22
N LEU A 185 -22.50 -13.14 -5.75
CA LEU A 185 -21.56 -14.10 -6.35
C LEU A 185 -22.15 -15.50 -6.55
N LYS A 186 -23.15 -15.91 -5.74
CA LYS A 186 -23.86 -17.19 -5.95
C LYS A 186 -24.66 -17.20 -7.24
N LYS A 187 -25.23 -16.06 -7.64
CA LYS A 187 -26.07 -15.89 -8.82
C LYS A 187 -25.28 -15.46 -10.05
N VAL A 188 -24.28 -14.61 -9.88
CA VAL A 188 -23.58 -13.97 -11.01
C VAL A 188 -22.49 -14.87 -11.63
N LYS A 189 -22.00 -15.88 -10.90
CA LYS A 189 -21.03 -16.85 -11.44
C LYS A 189 -21.56 -17.53 -12.72
N PRO A 190 -20.68 -18.01 -13.61
CA PRO A 190 -21.08 -18.83 -14.74
C PRO A 190 -21.95 -20.04 -14.31
N LYS A 191 -22.90 -20.41 -15.17
CA LYS A 191 -23.78 -21.57 -14.94
C LYS A 191 -23.06 -22.89 -15.16
N VAL A 192 -22.08 -22.90 -16.07
CA VAL A 192 -21.17 -24.04 -16.25
C VAL A 192 -20.40 -24.26 -14.95
N GLU A 193 -20.22 -25.53 -14.59
CA GLU A 193 -19.49 -25.90 -13.38
C GLU A 193 -17.98 -25.88 -13.64
N TYR A 194 -17.27 -25.23 -12.72
CA TYR A 194 -15.81 -25.10 -12.76
C TYR A 194 -15.20 -25.52 -11.42
N PRO A 195 -13.95 -26.00 -11.40
CA PRO A 195 -13.23 -26.30 -10.16
C PRO A 195 -13.20 -25.12 -9.17
N TYR A 196 -13.02 -23.91 -9.70
CA TYR A 196 -13.12 -22.67 -8.91
C TYR A 196 -13.49 -21.49 -9.81
N TYR A 197 -13.95 -20.42 -9.18
CA TYR A 197 -14.39 -19.20 -9.83
C TYR A 197 -13.55 -18.04 -9.34
N SER A 198 -13.44 -17.00 -10.16
CA SER A 198 -12.72 -15.77 -9.77
C SER A 198 -13.58 -14.54 -10.09
N ILE A 199 -13.43 -13.53 -9.23
CA ILE A 199 -13.84 -12.16 -9.51
C ILE A 199 -12.59 -11.28 -9.52
N ARG A 200 -12.48 -10.41 -10.53
CA ARG A 200 -11.40 -9.43 -10.67
C ARG A 200 -11.96 -8.05 -10.96
N CYS A 201 -11.36 -7.02 -10.38
CA CYS A 201 -11.59 -5.63 -10.74
C CYS A 201 -10.25 -4.91 -10.80
N SER A 202 -9.92 -4.33 -11.95
CA SER A 202 -8.89 -3.30 -12.02
C SER A 202 -9.61 -2.00 -11.68
N GLY A 203 -9.16 -1.33 -10.63
CA GLY A 203 -9.79 -0.12 -10.13
C GLY A 203 -9.66 1.06 -11.09
N ASP A 204 -8.77 0.97 -12.08
CA ASP A 204 -8.63 1.96 -13.13
C ASP A 204 -9.71 1.81 -14.23
N CYS A 205 -10.16 2.93 -14.77
CA CYS A 205 -11.11 3.02 -15.88
C CYS A 205 -10.46 3.41 -17.22
N THR A 206 -9.12 3.29 -17.33
CA THR A 206 -8.30 3.79 -18.46
C THR A 206 -8.59 3.21 -19.83
N SER A 207 -9.16 2.01 -19.94
CA SER A 207 -9.56 1.49 -21.24
C SER A 207 -10.90 2.10 -21.61
N SER A 208 -10.83 3.25 -22.30
CA SER A 208 -11.78 3.71 -23.31
C SER A 208 -13.05 2.89 -23.36
N SER A 209 -14.14 3.39 -22.75
CA SER A 209 -15.52 2.95 -22.94
C SER A 209 -15.65 1.43 -23.22
N TRP A 210 -15.98 0.59 -22.24
CA TRP A 210 -16.09 -0.85 -22.46
C TRP A 210 -16.90 -1.15 -23.73
N ASN A 211 -16.26 -1.74 -24.73
CA ASN A 211 -16.77 -1.86 -26.10
C ASN A 211 -16.70 -3.28 -26.65
N ALA A 212 -16.43 -4.28 -25.80
CA ALA A 212 -16.35 -5.68 -26.21
C ALA A 212 -17.72 -6.18 -26.67
N GLN A 213 -17.98 -6.08 -27.97
CA GLN A 213 -19.19 -6.60 -28.60
C GLN A 213 -19.24 -8.13 -28.49
N ASP A 214 -20.46 -8.68 -28.52
CA ASP A 214 -20.73 -10.13 -28.48
C ASP A 214 -20.25 -10.85 -27.20
N SER A 215 -19.84 -10.10 -26.18
CA SER A 215 -19.52 -10.62 -24.85
C SER A 215 -20.70 -10.50 -23.89
N ASN A 216 -20.67 -11.29 -22.81
CA ASN A 216 -21.72 -11.27 -21.78
C ASN A 216 -21.54 -10.06 -20.84
N ASN A 217 -22.06 -8.92 -21.29
CA ASN A 217 -21.95 -7.64 -20.60
C ASN A 217 -23.20 -7.31 -19.78
N PHE A 218 -22.98 -6.77 -18.60
CA PHE A 218 -24.03 -6.37 -17.68
C PHE A 218 -23.72 -5.01 -17.04
N LEU A 219 -24.75 -4.22 -16.78
CA LEU A 219 -24.68 -2.94 -16.10
C LEU A 219 -25.15 -3.09 -14.65
N ILE A 220 -24.38 -2.56 -13.71
CA ILE A 220 -24.74 -2.47 -12.30
C ILE A 220 -25.51 -1.16 -12.08
N THR A 221 -26.73 -1.25 -11.54
CA THR A 221 -27.61 -0.11 -11.27
C THR A 221 -28.26 -0.26 -9.89
N ASP A 222 -28.91 0.79 -9.38
CA ASP A 222 -29.67 0.73 -8.13
C ASP A 222 -30.82 -0.30 -8.17
N LYS A 223 -31.29 -0.63 -9.38
CA LYS A 223 -32.34 -1.63 -9.61
C LYS A 223 -31.78 -3.05 -9.76
N GLY A 224 -30.46 -3.23 -9.62
CA GLY A 224 -29.76 -4.49 -9.81
C GLY A 224 -28.98 -4.55 -11.12
N ILE A 225 -28.81 -5.76 -11.63
CA ILE A 225 -27.95 -6.06 -12.78
C ILE A 225 -28.80 -6.20 -14.05
N ASN A 226 -28.51 -5.38 -15.06
CA ASN A 226 -29.20 -5.41 -16.35
C ASN A 226 -28.25 -5.90 -17.45
N LYS A 227 -28.72 -6.76 -18.36
CA LYS A 227 -27.92 -7.18 -19.52
C LYS A 227 -27.76 -6.01 -20.49
N LEU A 228 -26.54 -5.79 -20.97
CA LEU A 228 -26.24 -4.81 -22.02
C LEU A 228 -26.30 -5.48 -23.39
N ASN A 229 -26.83 -4.77 -24.39
CA ASN A 229 -26.76 -5.16 -25.80
C ASN A 229 -25.61 -4.42 -26.49
N ASN A 230 -25.16 -4.92 -27.65
CA ASN A 230 -24.08 -4.26 -28.42
C ASN A 230 -24.40 -2.80 -28.78
N LYS A 231 -25.69 -2.45 -28.95
CA LYS A 231 -26.14 -1.08 -29.23
C LYS A 231 -26.02 -0.12 -28.04
N ASP A 232 -25.91 -0.66 -26.82
CA ASP A 232 -25.78 0.10 -25.58
C ASP A 232 -24.30 0.34 -25.24
N LEU A 233 -23.39 -0.21 -26.05
CA LEU A 233 -21.96 0.00 -25.97
C LEU A 233 -21.53 1.18 -26.86
N PRO A 234 -20.50 1.94 -26.46
CA PRO A 234 -19.62 1.63 -25.35
C PRO A 234 -20.04 2.31 -24.04
N VAL A 235 -19.66 1.71 -22.90
CA VAL A 235 -20.03 2.20 -21.55
C VAL A 235 -18.79 2.60 -20.75
N ASN A 236 -18.78 3.82 -20.24
CA ASN A 236 -17.74 4.28 -19.31
C ASN A 236 -18.06 3.80 -17.90
N GLY A 237 -17.17 3.01 -17.32
CA GLY A 237 -17.38 2.44 -16.00
C GLY A 237 -16.24 1.57 -15.51
N TYR A 238 -16.31 1.22 -14.23
CA TYR A 238 -15.42 0.26 -13.60
C TYR A 238 -15.91 -1.16 -13.90
N THR A 239 -14.99 -2.03 -14.31
CA THR A 239 -15.34 -3.38 -14.76
C THR A 239 -14.98 -4.42 -13.73
N PHE A 240 -15.93 -5.32 -13.46
CA PHE A 240 -15.76 -6.51 -12.65
C PHE A 240 -15.91 -7.73 -13.57
N TRP A 241 -14.85 -8.52 -13.68
CA TRP A 241 -14.87 -9.77 -14.44
C TRP A 241 -15.16 -10.92 -13.50
N ILE A 242 -16.13 -11.76 -13.87
CA ILE A 242 -16.43 -13.00 -13.16
C ILE A 242 -16.35 -14.15 -14.15
N TYR A 243 -15.51 -15.12 -13.84
CA TYR A 243 -15.22 -16.24 -14.73
C TYR A 243 -14.98 -17.53 -13.95
N GLY A 244 -15.20 -18.64 -14.65
CA GLY A 244 -14.82 -19.96 -14.19
C GLY A 244 -13.41 -20.29 -14.65
N ASN A 245 -12.63 -20.92 -13.78
CA ASN A 245 -11.25 -21.28 -14.10
C ASN A 245 -11.16 -22.76 -14.45
N THR A 246 -10.52 -23.05 -15.58
CA THR A 246 -10.13 -24.40 -16.02
C THR A 246 -8.62 -24.56 -15.93
N THR A 247 -8.12 -25.80 -15.99
CA THR A 247 -6.67 -26.09 -16.06
C THR A 247 -6.04 -25.70 -17.41
N SER A 248 -6.87 -25.41 -18.40
CA SER A 248 -6.54 -24.86 -19.73
C SER A 248 -7.30 -23.52 -19.89
N TYR A 249 -6.68 -22.48 -20.47
CA TYR A 249 -7.25 -21.12 -20.55
C TYR A 249 -8.69 -21.09 -21.12
N GLY A 250 -9.55 -20.28 -20.50
CA GLY A 250 -11.01 -20.45 -20.43
C GLY A 250 -11.87 -19.74 -21.49
N ASP A 251 -13.15 -20.13 -21.53
CA ASP A 251 -14.15 -19.67 -22.52
C ASP A 251 -15.41 -18.99 -21.92
N SER A 252 -15.58 -18.88 -20.59
CA SER A 252 -16.75 -18.16 -20.04
C SER A 252 -16.41 -17.11 -18.99
N TYR A 253 -16.36 -15.86 -19.44
CA TYR A 253 -16.31 -14.68 -18.59
C TYR A 253 -17.55 -13.82 -18.78
N LYS A 254 -17.98 -13.18 -17.69
CA LYS A 254 -19.02 -12.16 -17.68
C LYS A 254 -18.40 -10.86 -17.16
N SER A 255 -18.74 -9.76 -17.81
CA SER A 255 -18.29 -8.42 -17.43
C SER A 255 -19.45 -7.66 -16.81
N TYR A 256 -19.25 -7.13 -15.60
CA TYR A 256 -20.21 -6.30 -14.88
C TYR A 256 -19.63 -4.90 -14.75
N ILE A 257 -20.32 -3.91 -15.30
CA ILE A 257 -19.84 -2.54 -15.42
C ILE A 257 -20.60 -1.66 -14.44
N LEU A 258 -19.88 -1.02 -13.52
CA LEU A 258 -20.40 0.08 -12.69
C LEU A 258 -20.19 1.39 -13.47
N PRO A 259 -21.25 2.05 -13.97
CA PRO A 259 -21.09 3.27 -14.74
C PRO A 259 -20.52 4.41 -13.88
N ILE A 260 -19.62 5.20 -14.47
CA ILE A 260 -19.18 6.46 -13.85
C ILE A 260 -20.28 7.50 -14.09
N PRO A 261 -20.81 8.16 -13.04
CA PRO A 261 -21.76 9.25 -13.22
C PRO A 261 -21.20 10.31 -14.16
N LYS A 262 -22.01 10.76 -15.12
CA LYS A 262 -21.66 11.89 -15.99
C LYS A 262 -21.69 13.20 -15.22
#